data_AF-A0A094BTL1-F1
#
_entry.id   AF-A0A094BTL1-F1
#
_cell.length_a   1.000
_cell.length_b   1.000
_cell.length_c   1.000
_cell.angle_alpha   90.00
_cell.angle_beta   90.00
_cell.angle_gamma   90.00
#
_symmetry.space_group_name_H-M   'P 1'
#
loop_
_entity.id
_entity.type
_entity.pdbx_description
1 polymer ?
#
loop_
_entity_poly.entity_id
_entity_poly.type
_entity_poly.pdbx_seq_one_letter_code
_entity_poly.pdbx_strand_id
1 'polypeptide(L)'
;MAGKALETYVFSNRVTLIGDAAHTHGGAFAAGGSLAIDDAYCFSLALNHVFPINANRKPDKKELAKAFKLLIAKQKEKVDISRTETDEGLRERIISRPDPAWISEHDVKAAFDRTVKLVGKIVLITRVIS
;
A
#
# COMPACT_ATOMS: atom_id res chain seq x y z
N MET A 1 20.75 -4.05 3.13
CA MET A 1 19.87 -5.20 3.44
C MET A 1 18.50 -4.64 3.83
N ALA A 2 17.42 -5.08 3.19
CA ALA A 2 16.06 -4.75 3.62
C ALA A 2 15.61 -5.76 4.70
N GLY A 3 14.77 -5.34 5.65
CA GLY A 3 14.25 -6.22 6.70
C GLY A 3 13.23 -7.23 6.15
N LYS A 4 12.95 -8.30 6.91
CA LYS A 4 11.87 -9.25 6.56
C LYS A 4 10.53 -8.53 6.60
N ALA A 5 9.70 -8.73 5.57
CA ALA A 5 8.34 -8.17 5.51
C ALA A 5 7.50 -8.62 6.72
N LEU A 6 6.70 -7.70 7.25
CA LEU A 6 5.79 -7.98 8.37
C LEU A 6 4.52 -8.69 7.88
N GLU A 7 3.92 -9.53 8.73
CA GLU A 7 2.65 -10.22 8.42
C GLU A 7 1.47 -9.24 8.35
N THR A 8 1.53 -8.15 9.12
CA THR A 8 0.56 -7.06 9.12
C THR A 8 1.26 -5.73 9.37
N TYR A 9 0.72 -4.68 8.78
CA TYR A 9 1.14 -3.30 9.02
C TYR A 9 0.19 -2.55 9.95
N VAL A 10 -0.87 -3.20 10.44
CA VAL A 10 -1.93 -2.58 11.28
C VAL A 10 -2.01 -3.27 12.63
N PHE A 11 -2.07 -2.46 13.69
CA PHE A 11 -2.08 -2.90 15.08
C PHE A 11 -3.27 -2.30 15.83
N SER A 12 -4.05 -3.16 16.49
CA SER A 12 -5.20 -2.80 17.34
C SER A 12 -6.25 -1.88 16.69
N ASN A 13 -6.30 -1.81 15.36
CA ASN A 13 -7.09 -0.84 14.60
C ASN A 13 -6.92 0.60 15.10
N ARG A 14 -5.70 0.96 15.51
CA ARG A 14 -5.34 2.33 15.92
C ARG A 14 -3.99 2.80 15.39
N VAL A 15 -3.10 1.87 15.05
CA VAL A 15 -1.75 2.17 14.58
C VAL A 15 -1.56 1.45 13.25
N THR A 16 -0.95 2.14 12.28
CA THR A 16 -0.51 1.55 11.02
C THR A 16 0.91 2.01 10.70
N LEU A 17 1.66 1.17 9.99
CA LEU A 17 2.96 1.50 9.42
C LEU A 17 2.79 1.86 7.94
N ILE A 18 3.56 2.85 7.49
CA ILE A 18 3.64 3.31 6.09
C ILE A 18 5.09 3.66 5.75
N GLY A 19 5.41 3.73 4.46
CA GLY A 19 6.76 4.08 4.01
C GLY A 19 7.81 3.08 4.49
N ASP A 20 9.01 3.54 4.82
CA ASP A 20 10.11 2.64 5.23
C ASP A 20 9.79 1.81 6.48
N ALA A 21 8.90 2.28 7.36
CA ALA A 21 8.46 1.50 8.52
C ALA A 21 7.60 0.28 8.12
N ALA A 22 6.93 0.33 6.96
CA ALA A 22 6.18 -0.80 6.41
C ALA A 22 7.00 -1.59 5.39
N HIS A 23 7.70 -0.91 4.50
CA HIS A 23 8.45 -1.52 3.41
C HIS A 23 9.79 -0.82 3.20
N THR A 24 10.83 -1.28 3.88
CA THR A 24 12.18 -0.78 3.64
C THR A 24 12.59 -1.13 2.20
N HIS A 25 12.79 -0.12 1.36
CA HIS A 25 13.35 -0.35 0.04
C HIS A 25 14.87 -0.37 0.13
N GLY A 26 15.51 -1.44 -0.33
CA GLY A 26 16.93 -1.36 -0.68
C GLY A 26 17.08 -0.31 -1.77
N GLY A 27 17.95 0.68 -1.59
CA GLY A 27 18.07 1.89 -2.42
C GLY A 27 18.33 1.71 -3.93
N ALA A 28 18.21 0.49 -4.47
CA ALA A 28 18.41 0.12 -5.87
C ALA A 28 17.62 0.97 -6.89
N PHE A 29 16.49 1.54 -6.48
CA PHE A 29 15.68 2.42 -7.34
C PHE A 29 15.57 3.86 -6.84
N ALA A 30 16.17 4.19 -5.69
CA ALA A 30 16.02 5.48 -5.00
C ALA A 30 14.55 5.97 -4.84
N ALA A 31 13.58 5.05 -4.90
CA ALA A 31 12.16 5.37 -4.96
C ALA A 31 11.44 5.32 -3.59
N GLY A 32 12.17 5.03 -2.51
CA GLY A 32 11.59 4.85 -1.17
C GLY A 32 10.78 6.07 -0.71
N GLY A 33 11.27 7.27 -1.00
CA GLY A 33 10.57 8.53 -0.70
C GLY A 33 9.23 8.66 -1.46
N SER A 34 9.23 8.47 -2.78
CA SER A 34 8.01 8.55 -3.59
C SER A 34 6.98 7.50 -3.16
N LEU A 35 7.43 6.27 -2.86
CA LEU A 35 6.57 5.20 -2.39
C LEU A 35 5.97 5.48 -1.00
N ALA A 36 6.73 6.13 -0.12
CA ALA A 36 6.22 6.60 1.17
C ALA A 36 5.18 7.72 1.01
N ILE A 37 5.36 8.61 0.03
CA ILE A 37 4.37 9.64 -0.31
C ILE A 37 3.08 8.99 -0.85
N ASP A 38 3.19 7.99 -1.73
CA ASP A 38 2.03 7.23 -2.22
C ASP A 38 1.24 6.57 -1.09
N ASP A 39 1.93 5.97 -0.12
CA ASP A 39 1.30 5.40 1.07
C ASP A 39 0.55 6.46 1.88
N ALA A 40 1.18 7.60 2.16
CA ALA A 40 0.57 8.68 2.92
C ALA A 40 -0.65 9.25 2.19
N TYR A 41 -0.56 9.43 0.87
CA TYR A 41 -1.66 9.93 0.07
C TYR A 41 -2.82 8.93 0.02
N CYS A 42 -2.54 7.64 -0.24
CA CYS A 42 -3.53 6.58 -0.18
C CYS A 42 -4.22 6.50 1.19
N PHE A 43 -3.46 6.63 2.28
CA PHE A 43 -4.02 6.62 3.63
C PHE A 43 -4.95 7.81 3.88
N SER A 44 -4.59 9.02 3.40
CA SER A 44 -5.47 10.19 3.51
C SER A 44 -6.77 10.02 2.74
N LEU A 45 -6.73 9.43 1.54
CA LEU A 45 -7.91 9.08 0.75
C LEU A 45 -8.80 8.07 1.50
N ALA A 46 -8.21 7.04 2.10
CA ALA A 46 -8.93 6.03 2.88
C ALA A 46 -9.62 6.65 4.10
N LEU A 47 -8.95 7.54 4.81
CA LEU A 47 -9.53 8.28 5.94
C LEU A 47 -10.70 9.15 5.47
N ASN A 48 -10.52 9.97 4.44
CA ASN A 48 -11.56 10.86 3.92
C ASN A 48 -12.77 10.10 3.34
N HIS A 49 -12.55 8.88 2.82
CA HIS A 49 -13.61 8.03 2.32
C HIS A 49 -14.50 7.47 3.44
N VAL A 50 -13.92 7.15 4.60
CA VAL A 50 -14.64 6.53 5.72
C VAL A 50 -15.12 7.56 6.73
N PHE A 51 -14.32 8.59 6.96
CA PHE A 51 -14.53 9.63 7.96
C PHE A 51 -14.63 10.99 7.26
N PRO A 52 -15.82 11.62 7.26
CA PRO A 52 -16.05 12.88 6.56
C PRO A 52 -15.11 14.00 7.04
N ILE A 53 -14.60 14.81 6.12
CA ILE A 53 -13.65 15.89 6.44
C ILE A 53 -14.26 16.98 7.34
N ASN A 54 -15.59 17.09 7.36
CA ASN A 54 -16.36 18.04 8.17
C ASN A 54 -16.84 17.45 9.51
N ALA A 55 -16.44 16.23 9.85
CA ALA A 55 -16.86 15.62 11.10
C ALA A 55 -16.17 16.28 12.31
N ASN A 56 -16.96 16.56 13.35
CA ASN A 56 -16.53 17.25 14.57
C ASN A 56 -16.14 16.30 15.71
N ARG A 57 -15.80 15.06 15.39
CA ARG A 57 -15.42 14.00 16.33
C ARG A 57 -14.16 13.30 15.87
N LYS A 58 -13.61 12.40 16.68
CA LYS A 58 -12.56 11.48 16.19
C LYS A 58 -13.22 10.24 15.56
N PRO A 59 -12.58 9.59 14.57
CA PRO A 59 -13.05 8.31 14.07
C PRO A 59 -12.96 7.24 15.18
N ASP A 60 -13.96 6.36 15.22
CA ASP A 60 -13.96 5.22 16.14
C ASP A 60 -13.10 4.05 15.63
N LYS A 61 -12.94 2.99 16.43
CA LYS A 61 -12.13 1.83 16.04
C LYS A 61 -12.66 1.10 14.80
N LYS A 62 -13.98 1.11 14.56
CA LYS A 62 -14.60 0.44 13.40
C LYS A 62 -14.36 1.24 12.13
N GLU A 63 -14.43 2.56 12.20
CA GLU A 63 -14.09 3.47 11.10
C GLU A 63 -12.60 3.36 10.75
N LEU A 64 -11.71 3.41 11.74
CA LEU A 64 -10.28 3.20 11.52
C LEU A 64 -9.99 1.84 10.90
N ALA A 65 -10.64 0.77 11.37
CA ALA A 65 -10.49 -0.56 10.78
C ALA A 65 -10.89 -0.61 9.30
N LYS A 66 -11.92 0.14 8.88
CA LYS A 66 -12.31 0.23 7.45
C LYS A 66 -11.24 0.97 6.64
N ALA A 67 -10.74 2.10 7.14
CA ALA A 67 -9.70 2.86 6.46
C ALA A 67 -8.41 2.03 6.30
N PHE A 68 -8.01 1.32 7.35
CA PHE A 68 -6.84 0.45 7.33
C PHE A 68 -6.97 -0.75 6.38
N LYS A 69 -8.17 -1.30 6.21
CA LYS A 69 -8.40 -2.35 5.19
C LYS A 69 -8.14 -1.86 3.77
N LEU A 70 -8.53 -0.62 3.46
CA LEU A 70 -8.27 -0.01 2.15
C LEU A 70 -6.77 0.24 1.93
N LEU A 71 -6.05 0.67 2.97
CA LEU A 71 -4.59 0.86 2.94
C LEU A 71 -3.83 -0.45 2.71
N ILE A 72 -4.14 -1.50 3.48
CA ILE A 72 -3.46 -2.81 3.36
C ILE A 72 -3.67 -3.43 1.97
N ALA A 73 -4.85 -3.26 1.38
CA ALA A 73 -5.15 -3.80 0.05
C ALA A 73 -4.15 -3.28 -1.01
N LYS A 74 -3.68 -2.03 -0.88
CA LYS A 74 -2.61 -1.45 -1.73
C LYS A 74 -1.23 -2.03 -1.41
N GLN A 75 -0.92 -2.25 -0.13
CA GLN A 75 0.41 -2.72 0.28
C GLN A 75 0.69 -4.18 -0.12
N LYS A 76 -0.34 -5.03 -0.23
CA LYS A 76 -0.18 -6.44 -0.65
C LYS A 76 0.16 -6.65 -2.14
N GLU A 77 0.06 -5.61 -2.98
CA GLU A 77 0.52 -5.69 -4.37
C GLU A 77 2.05 -5.59 -4.50
N LYS A 78 2.78 -5.21 -3.45
CA LYS A 78 4.23 -4.97 -3.50
C LYS A 78 4.97 -5.80 -2.46
N VAL A 79 5.19 -7.08 -2.77
CA VAL A 79 6.17 -7.91 -2.06
C VAL A 79 7.05 -8.58 -3.10
N ASP A 80 8.22 -8.00 -3.36
CA ASP A 80 9.29 -8.73 -4.05
C ASP A 80 10.18 -9.37 -2.98
N ILE A 81 10.35 -10.68 -3.11
CA ILE A 81 11.03 -11.52 -2.15
C ILE A 81 12.53 -11.33 -2.42
N SER A 82 13.29 -10.90 -1.41
CA SER A 82 14.75 -10.82 -1.44
C SER A 82 15.35 -12.12 -2.01
N ARG A 83 15.70 -12.12 -3.31
CA ARG A 83 16.44 -13.21 -3.94
C ARG A 83 17.92 -13.03 -3.65
N THR A 84 18.58 -14.12 -3.24
CA THR A 84 20.04 -14.18 -3.20
C THR A 84 20.50 -14.26 -4.66
N GLU A 85 20.95 -13.14 -5.22
CA GLU A 85 21.48 -13.07 -6.60
C GLU A 85 23.01 -13.02 -6.59
N THR A 86 23.63 -13.56 -7.64
CA THR A 86 25.07 -13.43 -7.90
C THR A 86 25.37 -12.05 -8.50
N ASP A 87 26.64 -11.62 -8.47
CA ASP A 87 27.06 -10.33 -9.04
C ASP A 87 26.81 -10.27 -10.56
N GLU A 88 27.07 -11.37 -11.27
CA GLU A 88 26.71 -11.53 -12.69
C GLU A 88 25.20 -11.43 -12.92
N GLY A 89 24.40 -12.09 -12.09
CA GLY A 89 22.94 -12.03 -12.17
C GLY A 89 22.39 -10.63 -11.89
N LEU A 90 23.01 -9.89 -10.96
CA LEU A 90 22.69 -8.49 -10.70
C LEU A 90 22.98 -7.61 -11.93
N ARG A 91 24.15 -7.79 -12.56
CA ARG A 91 24.52 -7.02 -13.77
C ARG A 91 23.56 -7.27 -14.93
N GLU A 92 23.25 -8.54 -15.20
CA GLU A 92 22.29 -8.90 -16.25
C GLU A 92 20.91 -8.28 -15.99
N ARG A 93 20.43 -8.35 -14.73
CA ARG A 93 19.15 -7.76 -14.35
C ARG A 93 19.12 -6.23 -14.48
N ILE A 94 20.22 -5.55 -14.15
CA ILE A 94 20.32 -4.09 -14.35
C ILE A 94 20.30 -3.75 -15.83
N ILE A 95 21.05 -4.49 -16.66
CA ILE A 95 21.10 -4.29 -18.11
C ILE A 95 19.74 -4.56 -18.74
N SER A 96 19.06 -5.62 -18.32
CA SER A 96 17.76 -6.01 -18.83
C SER A 96 16.60 -5.34 -18.10
N ARG A 97 16.85 -4.33 -17.24
CA ARG A 97 15.79 -3.80 -16.38
C ARG A 97 14.71 -3.15 -17.25
N PRO A 98 13.42 -3.45 -17.02
CA PRO A 98 12.34 -2.69 -17.62
C PRO A 98 12.42 -1.22 -17.22
N ASP A 99 11.93 -0.34 -18.09
CA ASP A 99 11.81 1.08 -17.80
C ASP A 99 11.05 1.30 -16.47
N PRO A 100 11.67 1.97 -15.48
CA PRO A 100 11.02 2.25 -14.20
C PRO A 100 9.99 3.38 -14.29
N ALA A 101 9.59 3.86 -15.47
CA ALA A 101 8.54 4.87 -15.66
C ALA A 101 7.27 4.59 -14.83
N TRP A 102 6.93 3.30 -14.62
CA TRP A 102 5.82 2.89 -13.76
C TRP A 102 5.91 3.41 -12.31
N ILE A 103 7.12 3.69 -11.80
CA ILE A 103 7.36 4.26 -10.47
C ILE A 103 6.94 5.74 -10.44
N SER A 104 7.23 6.50 -11.49
CA SER A 104 6.90 7.92 -11.60
C SER A 104 5.49 8.20 -12.12
N GLU A 105 4.91 7.26 -12.88
CA GLU A 105 3.60 7.41 -13.53
C GLU A 105 2.44 6.81 -12.72
N HIS A 106 2.72 6.29 -11.52
CA HIS A 106 1.70 5.64 -10.70
C HIS A 106 0.63 6.63 -10.22
N ASP A 107 -0.59 6.50 -10.74
CA ASP A 107 -1.75 7.23 -10.23
C ASP A 107 -2.37 6.51 -9.02
N VAL A 108 -1.94 6.95 -7.83
CA VAL A 108 -2.43 6.47 -6.53
C VAL A 108 -3.95 6.65 -6.39
N LYS A 109 -4.51 7.75 -6.89
CA LYS A 109 -5.94 8.05 -6.74
C LYS A 109 -6.78 7.11 -7.60
N ALA A 110 -6.38 6.89 -8.85
CA ALA A 110 -7.04 5.93 -9.72
C ALA A 110 -6.96 4.50 -9.16
N ALA A 111 -5.81 4.12 -8.59
CA ALA A 111 -5.64 2.82 -7.91
C ALA A 111 -6.55 2.68 -6.69
N PHE A 112 -6.65 3.74 -5.87
CA PHE A 112 -7.55 3.79 -4.73
C PHE A 112 -9.02 3.64 -5.15
N ASP A 113 -9.46 4.38 -6.17
CA ASP A 113 -10.84 4.31 -6.67
C ASP A 113 -11.22 2.91 -7.17
N ARG A 114 -10.30 2.20 -7.83
CA ARG A 114 -10.49 0.80 -8.23
C ARG A 114 -10.67 -0.11 -7.01
N THR A 115 -9.84 0.08 -5.99
CA THR A 115 -9.89 -0.71 -4.75
C THR A 115 -11.21 -0.52 -4.02
N VAL A 116 -11.70 0.72 -3.88
CA VAL A 116 -13.01 1.01 -3.26
C VAL A 116 -14.14 0.30 -4.01
N LYS A 117 -14.14 0.33 -5.35
CA LYS A 117 -15.14 -0.37 -6.17
C LYS A 117 -15.10 -1.88 -5.96
N LEU A 118 -13.91 -2.48 -5.90
CA LEU A 118 -13.73 -3.93 -5.69
C LEU A 118 -14.23 -4.36 -4.31
N VAL A 119 -13.83 -3.66 -3.25
CA VAL A 119 -14.26 -3.95 -1.88
C VAL A 119 -15.78 -3.77 -1.74
N GLY A 120 -16.35 -2.73 -2.35
CA GLY A 120 -17.80 -2.51 -2.38
C GLY A 120 -18.56 -3.64 -3.09
N LYS A 121 -18.05 -4.13 -4.22
CA LYS A 121 -18.65 -5.27 -4.96
C LYS A 121 -18.62 -6.57 -4.15
N ILE A 122 -17.51 -6.87 -3.48
CA ILE A 122 -17.37 -8.08 -2.65
C ILE A 122 -18.40 -8.08 -1.52
N VAL A 123 -18.60 -6.95 -0.84
CA VAL A 123 -19.61 -6.82 0.23
C VAL A 123 -21.04 -7.02 -0.30
N LEU A 124 -21.31 -6.58 -1.54
CA LEU A 124 -22.63 -6.76 -2.16
C LEU A 124 -22.92 -8.23 -2.46
N ILE A 125 -21.96 -8.97 -3.02
CA ILE A 125 -22.13 -10.39 -3.39
C ILE A 125 -22.38 -11.25 -2.15
N THR A 126 -21.62 -11.05 -1.06
CA THR A 126 -21.78 -11.83 0.19
C THR A 126 -23.13 -11.62 0.87
N ARG A 127 -23.80 -10.48 0.63
CA ARG A 127 -25.14 -10.17 1.18
C ARG A 127 -26.30 -10.72 0.35
N VAL A 128 -26.07 -11.10 -0.90
CA VAL A 128 -27.09 -11.65 -1.80
C VAL A 128 -27.21 -13.17 -1.67
N ILE A 129 -26.18 -13.83 -1.11
CA ILE A 129 -26.09 -15.29 -0.95
C ILE A 129 -26.34 -15.76 0.50
N SER A 130 -26.87 -14.89 1.36
CA SER A 130 -27.14 -15.15 2.78
C SER A 130 -28.62 -15.01 3.12
#